data_AF-A0A355BH83-F1
#
_entry.id   AF-A0A355BH83-F1
#
_cell.length_a   1.000
_cell.length_b   1.000
_cell.length_c   1.000
_cell.angle_alpha   90.00
_cell.angle_beta   90.00
_cell.angle_gamma   90.00
#
_symmetry.space_group_name_H-M   'P 1'
#
loop_
_entity.id
_entity.type
_entity.pdbx_description
1 polymer ?
#
loop_
_entity_poly.entity_id
_entity_poly.type
_entity_poly.pdbx_seq_one_letter_code
_entity_poly.pdbx_strand_id
1 'polypeptide(L)' 'MKYRIKQAKFPSIGSLDTFEFANLPELEPARIWQLAECNFLERKENIVFLGNPGTGKTHLASGLALMACQKGYRVRFYTA' A
#
# COMPACT_ATOMS: atom_id res chain seq x y z
N MET A 1 -2.28 13.99 10.47
CA MET A 1 -1.39 13.20 9.59
C MET A 1 -0.31 12.41 10.36
N LYS A 2 0.69 13.09 10.97
CA LYS A 2 1.88 12.46 11.58
C LYS A 2 1.59 11.35 12.61
N TYR A 3 0.51 11.48 13.38
CA TYR A 3 0.13 10.49 14.39
C TYR A 3 -0.25 9.13 13.80
N ARG A 4 -1.08 9.09 12.74
CA ARG A 4 -1.54 7.83 12.13
C ARG A 4 -0.40 7.07 11.45
N ILE A 5 0.48 7.80 10.76
CA ILE A 5 1.68 7.21 10.14
C ILE A 5 2.60 6.59 11.20
N LYS A 6 2.81 7.28 12.33
CA LYS A 6 3.59 6.74 13.46
C LYS A 6 2.96 5.48 14.05
N GLN A 7 1.63 5.45 14.20
CA GLN A 7 0.92 4.29 14.73
C GLN A 7 0.91 3.08 13.80
N ALA A 8 1.03 3.32 12.49
CA ALA A 8 1.01 2.26 11.50
C ALA A 8 2.23 1.33 11.55
N LYS A 9 3.35 1.76 12.16
CA LYS A 9 4.57 0.96 12.30
C LYS A 9 5.08 0.41 10.96
N PHE A 10 5.10 1.26 9.92
CA PHE A 10 5.62 0.90 8.61
C PHE A 10 7.02 0.26 8.73
N PRO A 11 7.27 -0.89 8.07
CA PRO A 11 8.60 -1.50 8.03
C PRO A 11 9.59 -0.61 7.26
N SER A 12 9.10 0.06 6.22
CA SER A 12 9.77 1.14 5.49
C SER A 12 8.71 2.11 4.97
N ILE A 13 9.04 3.40 4.93
CA ILE A 13 8.14 4.41 4.34
C ILE A 13 8.42 4.45 2.84
N GLY A 14 7.46 3.98 2.03
CA GLY A 14 7.46 4.10 0.58
C GLY A 14 6.12 4.65 0.09
N SER A 15 6.14 5.62 -0.82
CA SER A 15 4.93 6.11 -1.50
C SER A 15 4.74 5.38 -2.82
N LEU A 16 3.52 5.41 -3.37
CA LEU A 16 3.26 4.86 -4.70
C LEU A 16 3.96 5.68 -5.79
N ASP A 17 4.20 6.97 -5.55
CA ASP A 17 4.87 7.86 -6.51
C ASP A 17 6.33 7.45 -6.80
N THR A 18 6.99 6.83 -5.81
CA THR A 18 8.38 6.36 -5.96
C THR A 18 8.47 4.92 -6.42
N PHE A 19 7.33 4.28 -6.72
CA PHE A 19 7.33 2.89 -7.18
C PHE A 19 7.59 2.80 -8.68
N GLU A 20 8.65 2.07 -9.06
CA GLU A 20 9.00 1.83 -10.47
C GLU A 20 8.12 0.74 -11.08
N PHE A 21 6.91 1.09 -11.51
CA PHE A 21 5.99 0.16 -12.17
C PHE A 21 6.56 -0.48 -13.44
N ALA A 22 7.51 0.19 -14.12
CA ALA A 22 8.20 -0.36 -15.29
C ALA A 22 8.93 -1.69 -14.99
N ASN A 23 9.32 -1.94 -13.74
CA ASN A 23 9.96 -3.19 -13.32
C ASN A 23 8.97 -4.35 -13.11
N LEU A 24 7.66 -4.10 -13.20
CA LEU A 24 6.58 -5.08 -13.02
C LEU A 24 5.55 -4.93 -14.16
N PRO A 25 5.88 -5.37 -15.38
CA PRO A 25 5.03 -5.16 -16.56
C PRO A 25 3.66 -5.84 -16.46
N GLU A 26 3.54 -6.89 -15.65
CA GLU A 26 2.26 -7.59 -15.41
C GLU A 26 1.31 -6.82 -14.47
N LEU A 27 1.82 -5.82 -13.75
CA LEU A 27 1.06 -5.03 -12.80
C LEU A 27 0.51 -3.77 -13.46
N GLU A 28 -0.80 -3.71 -13.67
CA GLU A 28 -1.45 -2.51 -14.18
C GLU A 28 -1.40 -1.34 -13.16
N PRO A 29 -0.70 -0.22 -13.45
CA PRO A 29 -0.57 0.88 -12.50
C PRO A 29 -1.92 1.52 -12.15
N ALA A 30 -2.83 1.59 -13.13
CA ALA A 30 -4.18 2.14 -12.94
C ALA A 30 -4.94 1.40 -11.82
N ARG A 31 -4.82 0.06 -11.77
CA ARG A 31 -5.45 -0.75 -10.72
C ARG A 31 -4.88 -0.42 -9.34
N ILE A 32 -3.59 -0.17 -9.22
CA ILE A 32 -2.95 0.19 -7.94
C ILE A 32 -3.41 1.58 -7.48
N TRP A 33 -3.51 2.54 -8.40
CA TRP A 33 -4.05 3.87 -8.10
C TRP A 33 -5.53 3.83 -7.72
N GLN A 34 -6.33 2.96 -8.34
CA GLN A 34 -7.71 2.74 -7.93
C GLN A 34 -7.79 2.16 -6.50
N LEU A 35 -6.92 1.23 -6.13
CA LEU A 35 -6.84 0.73 -4.76
C LEU A 35 -6.42 1.83 -3.76
N ALA A 36 -5.59 2.78 -4.18
CA ALA A 36 -5.18 3.93 -3.37
C ALA A 36 -6.35 4.85 -2.99
N GLU A 37 -7.47 4.79 -3.73
CA GLU A 37 -8.70 5.48 -3.34
C GLU A 37 -9.34 4.92 -2.07
N CYS A 38 -8.91 3.74 -1.62
CA CYS A 38 -9.36 3.06 -0.40
C CYS A 38 -10.81 2.57 -0.40
N ASN A 39 -11.50 2.58 -1.55
CA ASN A 39 -12.89 2.10 -1.67
C ASN A 39 -13.04 0.62 -1.30
N PHE A 40 -11.97 -0.17 -1.39
CA PHE A 40 -11.94 -1.57 -0.94
C PHE A 40 -12.20 -1.73 0.57
N LEU A 41 -11.86 -0.71 1.39
CA LEU A 41 -12.12 -0.73 2.83
C LEU A 41 -13.62 -0.64 3.13
N GLU A 42 -14.36 0.18 2.38
CA GLU A 42 -15.81 0.31 2.50
C GLU A 42 -16.52 -0.97 2.04
N ARG A 43 -16.02 -1.57 0.95
CA ARG A 43 -16.50 -2.84 0.42
C ARG A 43 -16.08 -4.06 1.25
N LYS A 44 -15.22 -3.89 2.26
CA LYS A 44 -14.66 -4.97 3.09
C LYS A 44 -13.93 -6.04 2.26
N GLU A 45 -13.21 -5.60 1.23
CA GLU A 45 -12.42 -6.45 0.36
C GLU A 45 -10.98 -6.56 0.87
N ASN A 46 -10.42 -7.77 0.78
CA ASN A 46 -9.02 -7.99 1.12
C ASN A 46 -8.14 -7.85 -0.14
N ILE A 47 -6.98 -7.22 0.02
CA ILE A 47 -5.95 -7.16 -1.01
C ILE A 47 -4.83 -8.12 -0.62
N VAL A 48 -4.45 -8.99 -1.55
CA VAL A 48 -3.33 -9.92 -1.38
C VAL A 48 -2.34 -9.70 -2.52
N PHE A 49 -1.09 -9.39 -2.18
CA PHE A 49 0.01 -9.30 -3.14
C PHE A 49 0.74 -10.64 -3.23
N LEU A 50 0.81 -11.22 -4.43
CA LEU A 50 1.50 -12.48 -4.72
C LEU A 50 2.65 -12.25 -5.69
N GLY A 51 3.76 -12.96 -5.49
CA GLY A 51 4.93 -12.89 -6.36
C GLY A 51 6.24 -13.17 -5.63
N ASN A 52 7.33 -13.30 -6.38
CA ASN A 52 8.66 -13.66 -5.88
C ASN A 52 9.20 -12.66 -4.83
N PRO A 53 10.06 -13.07 -3.88
CA PRO A 53 10.75 -12.14 -3.00
C PRO A 53 11.42 -11.00 -3.78
N GLY A 54 11.41 -9.78 -3.23
CA GLY A 54 12.01 -8.61 -3.88
C GLY A 54 11.15 -7.88 -4.92
N THR A 55 9.97 -8.39 -5.29
CA THR A 55 9.08 -7.74 -6.29
C THR A 55 8.27 -6.54 -5.78
N GLY A 56 8.71 -5.87 -4.71
CA GLY A 56 8.07 -4.62 -4.27
C GLY A 56 6.72 -4.75 -3.55
N LYS A 57 6.27 -5.96 -3.17
CA LYS A 57 4.99 -6.17 -2.44
C LYS A 57 4.88 -5.33 -1.15
N THR A 58 5.93 -5.30 -0.34
CA THR A 58 5.96 -4.49 0.89
C THR A 58 5.91 -2.99 0.60
N HIS A 59 6.51 -2.56 -0.52
CA HIS A 59 6.44 -1.16 -0.96
C HIS A 59 5.03 -0.80 -1.40
N LEU A 60 4.38 -1.62 -2.24
CA LEU A 60 2.99 -1.42 -2.66
C LEU A 60 2.03 -1.37 -1.46
N ALA A 61 2.16 -2.32 -0.53
CA ALA A 61 1.38 -2.32 0.70
C ALA A 61 1.62 -1.05 1.54
N SER A 62 2.87 -0.57 1.62
CA SER A 62 3.22 0.66 2.33
C SER A 62 2.66 1.90 1.65
N GLY A 63 2.71 1.97 0.33
CA GLY A 63 2.12 3.06 -0.45
C GLY A 63 0.61 3.16 -0.26
N LEU A 64 -0.10 2.03 -0.39
CA LEU A 64 -1.55 1.98 -0.14
C LEU A 64 -1.90 2.34 1.31
N ALA A 65 -1.13 1.83 2.28
CA ALA A 65 -1.31 2.16 3.68
C ALA A 65 -1.06 3.64 3.99
N LEU A 66 -0.10 4.27 3.31
CA LEU A 66 0.11 5.71 3.41
C LEU A 66 -1.13 6.46 2.93
N MET A 67 -1.66 6.12 1.76
CA MET A 67 -2.87 6.72 1.21
C MET A 67 -4.09 6.54 2.13
N ALA A 68 -4.23 5.36 2.73
CA ALA A 68 -5.27 5.10 3.75
C ALA A 68 -5.08 5.99 4.99
N CYS A 69 -3.84 6.15 5.49
CA CYS A 69 -3.56 7.07 6.59
C CYS A 69 -3.91 8.52 6.25
N GLN A 70 -3.66 8.96 5.01
CA GLN A 70 -3.98 10.30 4.51
C GLN A 70 -5.50 10.52 4.46
N LYS A 71 -6.26 9.51 4.02
CA LYS A 71 -7.73 9.51 4.01
C LYS A 71 -8.37 9.34 5.39
N GLY A 72 -7.55 9.12 6.42
CA GLY A 72 -7.99 9.13 7.82
C GLY A 72 -8.21 7.76 8.46
N TYR A 73 -7.93 6.69 7.73
CA TYR A 73 -8.02 5.34 8.25
C TYR A 73 -6.88 5.04 9.22
N ARG A 74 -7.17 4.16 10.19
CA ARG A 74 -6.17 3.59 11.09
C ARG A 74 -5.56 2.38 10.41
N VAL A 75 -4.24 2.39 10.25
CA VAL A 75 -3.49 1.28 9.64
C VAL A 75 -2.50 0.74 10.66
N ARG A 76 -2.12 -0.53 10.50
CA ARG A 76 -1.03 -1.15 11.26
C ARG A 76 -0.37 -2.26 10.47
N PHE A 77 0.96 -2.26 10.46
CA PHE A 77 1.78 -3.36 9.95
C PHE A 77 2.08 -4.34 11.06
N TYR A 78 2.07 -5.61 10.68
CA TYR A 78 2.47 -6.74 11.48
C TYR A 78 3.40 -7.61 10.65
N THR A 79 4.46 -8.11 11.28
CA THR A 79 5.27 -9.20 10.75
C THR A 79 4.98 -10.42 11.61
N ALA A 80 4.95 -11.60 11.00
CA ALA A 80 4.96 -12.86 11.74
C ALA A 80 6.33 -13.10 12.38
#